data_AF-A0A8T5NY03-F1
#
_entry.id   AF-A0A8T5NY03-F1
#
_cell.length_a   1.000
_cell.length_b   1.000
_cell.length_c   1.000
_cell.angle_alpha   90.00
_cell.angle_beta   90.00
_cell.angle_gamma   90.00
#
_symmetry.space_group_name_H-M   'P 1'
#
loop_
_entity.id
_entity.type
_entity.pdbx_description
1 polymer ?
#
loop_
_entity_poly.entity_id
_entity_poly.type
_entity_poly.pdbx_seq_one_letter_code
_entity_poly.pdbx_strand_id
1 'polypeptide(L)'
;MRRSYQDIVKGSIYKLKELKPDMHVFVTYGKVKKKLALRYGAIGLDVLQILKINPEMVLIKRGGEIIPDNEELNNNDKIEIIQVVSGG
;
A
#
# COMPACT_ATOMS: atom_id res chain seq x y z
N MET A 1 -7.83 -5.22 39.19
CA MET A 1 -7.05 -5.68 38.02
C MET A 1 -7.59 -5.01 36.77
N ARG A 2 -7.01 -3.87 36.34
CA ARG A 2 -7.37 -3.22 35.08
C ARG A 2 -6.43 -3.74 33.99
N ARG A 3 -6.88 -4.66 33.13
CA ARG A 3 -6.14 -4.97 31.89
C ARG A 3 -6.15 -3.68 31.06
N SER A 4 -4.97 -3.14 30.78
CA SER A 4 -4.84 -1.86 30.13
C SER A 4 -5.29 -2.00 28.68
N TYR A 5 -6.08 -1.04 28.18
CA TYR A 5 -6.55 -1.02 26.79
C TYR A 5 -5.38 -1.15 25.79
N GLN A 6 -4.20 -0.67 26.18
CA GLN A 6 -2.95 -0.78 25.42
C GLN A 6 -2.50 -2.23 25.17
N ASP A 7 -2.78 -3.16 26.08
CA ASP A 7 -2.40 -4.58 25.93
C ASP A 7 -3.25 -5.30 24.88
N ILE A 8 -4.55 -4.95 24.82
CA ILE A 8 -5.49 -5.50 23.83
C ILE A 8 -5.12 -5.02 22.43
N VAL A 9 -4.84 -3.72 22.31
CA VAL A 9 -4.48 -3.11 21.03
C VAL A 9 -3.15 -3.66 20.52
N LYS A 10 -2.12 -3.79 21.38
CA LYS A 10 -0.85 -4.43 20.98
C LYS A 10 -1.07 -5.85 20.48
N GLY A 11 -1.81 -6.69 21.21
CA GLY A 11 -2.04 -8.09 20.84
C GLY A 11 -2.70 -8.27 19.46
N SER A 12 -3.66 -7.43 19.11
CA SER A 12 -4.31 -7.45 17.79
C SER A 12 -3.37 -7.00 16.67
N ILE A 13 -2.49 -6.02 16.92
CA ILE A 13 -1.52 -5.53 15.93
C ILE A 13 -0.45 -6.59 15.63
N TYR A 14 0.01 -7.35 16.64
CA TYR A 14 1.01 -8.40 16.44
C TYR A 14 0.43 -9.64 15.76
N LYS A 15 -0.84 -9.99 15.99
CA LYS A 15 -1.48 -11.12 15.29
C LYS A 15 -1.68 -10.86 13.80
N LEU A 16 -1.78 -9.60 13.40
CA LEU A 16 -1.76 -9.22 12.00
C LEU A 16 -0.39 -9.46 11.36
N LYS A 17 0.76 -9.41 12.06
CA LYS A 17 2.10 -9.49 11.44
C LYS A 17 2.46 -10.85 10.82
N GLU A 18 1.71 -11.92 11.08
CA GLU A 18 2.03 -13.29 10.65
C GLU A 18 1.17 -13.81 9.49
N LEU A 19 0.42 -12.94 8.81
CA LEU A 19 -0.35 -13.35 7.63
C LEU A 19 0.57 -13.41 6.40
N LYS A 20 0.67 -14.61 5.83
CA LYS A 20 1.36 -14.88 4.56
C LYS A 20 0.86 -13.91 3.49
N PRO A 21 1.73 -13.39 2.61
CA PRO A 21 1.28 -12.57 1.51
C PRO A 21 0.47 -13.43 0.52
N ASP A 22 -0.81 -13.13 0.39
CA ASP A 22 -1.73 -13.85 -0.48
C ASP A 22 -1.77 -13.27 -1.91
N MET A 23 -1.21 -12.07 -2.12
CA MET A 23 -1.18 -11.44 -3.44
C MET A 23 0.11 -10.67 -3.73
N HIS A 24 0.41 -10.51 -5.02
CA HIS A 24 1.56 -9.77 -5.50
C HIS A 24 1.12 -8.66 -6.45
N VAL A 25 1.70 -7.47 -6.31
CA VAL A 25 1.50 -6.37 -7.26
C VAL A 25 2.83 -5.93 -7.84
N PHE A 26 2.79 -5.41 -9.06
CA PHE A 26 3.95 -4.88 -9.77
C PHE A 26 3.88 -3.36 -9.76
N VAL A 27 4.74 -2.74 -8.99
CA VAL A 27 4.78 -1.28 -8.86
C VAL A 27 5.90 -0.72 -9.72
N THR A 28 5.59 0.31 -10.50
CA THR A 28 6.56 1.10 -11.25
C THR A 28 6.58 2.50 -10.66
N TYR A 29 7.74 2.99 -10.25
CA TYR A 29 7.93 4.37 -9.80
C TYR A 29 9.08 4.99 -10.58
N GLY A 30 8.75 5.93 -11.47
CA GLY A 30 9.69 6.46 -12.45
C GLY A 30 10.27 5.35 -13.34
N LYS A 31 11.59 5.10 -13.25
CA LYS A 31 12.27 4.05 -14.01
C LYS A 31 12.41 2.72 -13.25
N VAL A 32 12.01 2.68 -11.98
CA VAL A 32 12.19 1.52 -11.11
C VAL A 32 10.94 0.66 -11.12
N LYS A 33 11.10 -0.65 -11.34
CA LYS A 33 10.03 -1.65 -11.21
C LYS A 33 10.31 -2.52 -9.99
N LYS A 34 9.30 -2.73 -9.15
CA LYS A 34 9.39 -3.52 -7.93
C LYS A 34 8.15 -4.40 -7.79
N LYS A 35 8.36 -5.68 -7.45
CA LYS A 35 7.28 -6.58 -7.07
C LYS A 35 7.07 -6.46 -5.56
N LEU A 36 5.84 -6.17 -5.13
CA LEU A 36 5.46 -6.13 -3.73
C LEU A 36 4.52 -7.29 -3.41
N ALA A 37 4.73 -7.90 -2.25
CA ALA A 37 3.85 -8.92 -1.70
C ALA A 37 2.92 -8.22 -0.70
N LEU A 38 1.62 -8.28 -0.96
CA LEU A 38 0.57 -7.62 -0.19
C LEU A 38 -0.44 -8.64 0.32
N ARG A 39 -1.35 -8.18 1.17
CA ARG A 39 -2.47 -8.97 1.66
C ARG A 39 -3.69 -8.77 0.80
N TYR A 40 -4.59 -9.75 0.79
CA TYR A 40 -5.89 -9.59 0.18
C TYR A 40 -6.63 -8.40 0.82
N GLY A 41 -7.24 -7.55 -0.02
CA GLY A 41 -7.88 -6.30 0.41
C GLY A 41 -6.92 -5.14 0.68
N ALA A 42 -5.63 -5.26 0.33
CA ALA A 42 -4.73 -4.11 0.41
C ALA A 42 -5.15 -3.05 -0.63
N ILE A 43 -4.96 -1.79 -0.25
CA ILE A 43 -5.32 -0.63 -1.07
C ILE A 43 -4.07 0.08 -1.61
N GLY A 44 -4.27 1.03 -2.53
CA GLY A 44 -3.19 1.87 -3.05
C GLY A 44 -2.35 2.53 -1.95
N LEU A 45 -2.97 2.95 -0.86
CA LEU A 45 -2.32 3.59 0.27
C LEU A 45 -1.36 2.65 1.01
N ASP A 46 -1.65 1.34 1.08
CA ASP A 46 -0.73 0.35 1.67
C ASP A 46 0.56 0.23 0.85
N VAL A 47 0.45 0.29 -0.49
CA VAL A 47 1.62 0.31 -1.38
C VAL A 47 2.48 1.53 -1.10
N LEU A 48 1.87 2.70 -1.00
CA LEU A 48 2.59 3.95 -0.74
C LEU A 48 3.25 3.95 0.64
N GLN A 49 2.59 3.41 1.67
CA GLN A 49 3.17 3.26 3.00
C GLN A 49 4.39 2.33 3.00
N ILE A 50 4.32 1.18 2.33
CA ILE A 50 5.44 0.23 2.21
C ILE A 50 6.63 0.86 1.49
N LEU A 51 6.36 1.69 0.47
CA LEU A 51 7.37 2.42 -0.28
C LEU A 51 7.83 3.71 0.41
N LYS A 52 7.19 4.11 1.52
CA LYS A 52 7.43 5.36 2.25
C LYS A 52 7.31 6.60 1.36
N ILE A 53 6.31 6.61 0.48
CA ILE A 53 6.01 7.72 -0.44
C ILE A 53 4.84 8.52 0.13
N ASN A 54 4.90 9.85 0.03
CA ASN A 54 3.78 10.71 0.44
C ASN A 54 2.65 10.63 -0.62
N PRO A 55 1.43 10.17 -0.27
CA PRO A 55 0.29 10.13 -1.19
C PRO A 55 -0.08 11.47 -1.80
N GLU A 56 0.12 12.59 -1.10
CA GLU A 56 -0.21 13.93 -1.61
C GLU A 56 0.71 14.39 -2.75
N MET A 57 1.88 13.76 -2.86
CA MET A 57 2.90 14.10 -3.85
C MET A 57 2.88 13.16 -5.07
N VAL A 58 1.95 12.21 -5.11
CA VAL A 58 1.91 11.19 -6.17
C VAL A 58 0.49 10.86 -6.62
N LEU A 59 0.38 10.33 -7.83
CA LEU A 59 -0.82 9.71 -8.35
C LEU A 59 -0.58 8.22 -8.55
N ILE A 60 -1.58 7.43 -8.22
CA ILE A 60 -1.58 5.99 -8.45
C ILE A 60 -2.34 5.71 -9.74
N LYS A 61 -1.73 4.93 -10.63
CA LYS A 61 -2.31 4.55 -11.91
C LYS A 61 -2.34 3.04 -12.04
N ARG A 62 -3.48 2.47 -12.44
CA ARG A 62 -3.64 1.04 -12.70
C ARG A 62 -4.17 0.85 -14.11
N GLY A 63 -3.46 0.05 -14.92
CA GLY A 63 -3.91 -0.29 -16.27
C GLY A 63 -4.04 0.87 -17.27
N GLY A 64 -3.59 2.08 -16.93
CA GLY A 64 -3.78 3.27 -17.77
C GLY A 64 -4.55 4.40 -17.08
N GLU A 65 -5.30 4.09 -16.04
CA GLU A 65 -6.23 5.01 -15.39
C GLU A 65 -5.76 5.40 -13.99
N ILE A 66 -5.97 6.66 -13.61
CA ILE A 66 -5.68 7.13 -12.25
C ILE A 66 -6.75 6.56 -11.32
N ILE A 67 -6.30 5.85 -10.29
CA ILE A 67 -7.17 5.28 -9.26
C ILE A 67 -6.96 6.02 -7.93
N PRO A 68 -7.99 6.15 -7.10
CA PRO A 68 -7.84 6.72 -5.76
C PRO A 68 -7.01 5.78 -4.86
N ASP A 69 -6.32 6.36 -3.88
CA ASP A 69 -5.43 5.63 -2.98
C ASP A 69 -6.17 4.65 -2.04
N ASN A 70 -7.46 4.82 -1.86
CA ASN A 70 -8.32 3.92 -1.09
C ASN A 70 -8.91 2.76 -1.91
N GLU A 71 -8.58 2.65 -3.20
CA GLU A 71 -9.06 1.56 -4.04
C GLU A 71 -8.32 0.25 -3.76
N GLU A 72 -9.08 -0.85 -3.70
CA GLU A 72 -8.55 -2.20 -3.52
C GLU A 72 -7.71 -2.66 -4.72
N LEU A 73 -6.58 -3.27 -4.41
CA LEU A 73 -5.67 -3.85 -5.38
C LEU A 73 -5.88 -5.35 -5.49
N ASN A 74 -5.74 -5.86 -6.72
CA ASN A 74 -5.86 -7.26 -7.03
C ASN A 74 -4.51 -7.93 -7.28
N ASN A 75 -4.50 -9.26 -7.18
CA ASN A 75 -3.31 -10.05 -7.47
C ASN A 75 -2.87 -9.87 -8.93
N ASN A 76 -1.58 -9.61 -9.12
CA ASN A 76 -0.91 -9.28 -10.38
C ASN A 76 -1.25 -7.89 -10.96
N ASP A 77 -1.87 -7.01 -10.18
CA ASP A 77 -2.09 -5.63 -10.62
C ASP A 77 -0.76 -4.93 -10.94
N LYS A 78 -0.80 -4.13 -12.01
CA LYS A 78 0.31 -3.27 -12.43
C LYS A 78 -0.01 -1.85 -12.03
N ILE A 79 0.71 -1.38 -11.02
CA ILE A 79 0.56 -0.05 -10.44
C ILE A 79 1.71 0.82 -10.92
N GLU A 80 1.39 2.00 -11.42
CA GLU A 80 2.34 3.02 -11.82
C GLU A 80 2.14 4.23 -10.89
N ILE A 81 3.21 4.62 -10.20
CA ILE A 81 3.22 5.77 -9.30
C ILE A 81 3.87 6.92 -10.06
N ILE A 82 3.12 8.00 -10.23
CA ILE A 82 3.53 9.20 -10.95
C ILE A 82 3.76 10.31 -9.92
N GLN A 83 4.94 10.90 -9.89
CA GLN A 83 5.20 12.03 -9.00
C GLN A 83 4.55 13.30 -9.53
N VAL A 84 3.80 13.99 -8.68
CA VAL A 84 3.27 15.32 -8.97
C VAL A 84 4.26 16.33 -8.41
N VAL A 85 4.98 16.99 -9.31
CA VAL A 85 5.76 18.17 -8.97
C VAL A 85 4.89 19.39 -9.22
N SER A 86 4.48 20.07 -8.14
CA SER A 86 3.91 21.42 -8.26
C SER A 86 5.04 22.34 -8.72
N GLY A 87 5.13 22.59 -10.03
CA GLY A 87 5.97 23.65 -10.56
C GLY A 87 5.44 24.97 -10.03
N GLY A 88 6.21 25.63 -9.17
CA GLY A 88 6.02 27.05 -8.85
C GLY A 88 6.38 27.92 -10.04
#